data_AF-A0A6A8FIZ1-F1
#
_entry.id   AF-A0A6A8FIZ1-F1
#
_cell.length_a   1.000
_cell.length_b   1.000
_cell.length_c   1.000
_cell.angle_alpha   90.00
_cell.angle_beta   90.00
_cell.angle_gamma   90.00
#
_symmetry.space_group_name_H-M   'P 1'
#
loop_
_entity.id
_entity.type
_entity.pdbx_description
1 polymer ?
#
loop_
_entity_poly.entity_id
_entity_poly.type
_entity_poly.pdbx_seq_one_letter_code
_entity_poly.pdbx_strand_id
1 'polypeptide(L)'
;METEETGRAKKGLASATEETRVRVAREGGVAPHNRRGLAAANTETRLRVAKAGGDARSHDSDSLRDAGRKGGESVKAEYGVEFYQTIGEKGGESVKQKYGVDFYREIGEKGGGVVKEKYGPKFYSEIGKRGGEIVREGRGIANYSTKGRKDFEDEEKDKVNNNDLSSSSEA
;
A
#
# COMPACT_ATOMS: atom_id res chain seq x y z
N MET A 1 -31.18 -46.91 29.54
CA MET A 1 -31.10 -45.73 30.42
C MET A 1 -31.23 -44.53 29.50
N GLU A 2 -32.45 -44.18 29.15
CA GLU A 2 -32.73 -43.09 28.19
C GLU A 2 -32.90 -41.80 29.00
N THR A 3 -32.09 -40.79 28.68
CA THR A 3 -32.13 -39.49 29.34
C THR A 3 -33.28 -38.68 28.75
N GLU A 4 -34.33 -38.44 29.53
CA GLU A 4 -35.37 -37.51 29.15
C GLU A 4 -34.81 -36.07 29.12
N GLU A 5 -34.56 -35.56 27.91
CA GLU A 5 -34.33 -34.13 27.69
C GLU A 5 -35.62 -33.39 28.05
N THR A 6 -35.63 -32.75 29.21
CA THR A 6 -36.69 -31.81 29.60
C THR A 6 -36.57 -30.54 28.77
N GLY A 7 -37.02 -30.63 27.51
CA GLY A 7 -37.04 -29.53 26.56
C GLY A 7 -38.00 -28.43 27.01
N ARG A 8 -37.45 -27.29 27.47
CA ARG A 8 -38.24 -26.08 27.74
C ARG A 8 -39.03 -25.72 26.48
N ALA A 9 -40.36 -25.81 26.53
CA ALA A 9 -41.23 -25.48 25.41
C ALA A 9 -40.87 -24.09 24.86
N LYS A 10 -40.44 -24.03 23.59
CA LYS A 10 -40.12 -22.78 22.90
C LYS A 10 -41.38 -21.91 22.90
N LYS A 11 -41.32 -20.71 23.49
CA LYS A 11 -42.42 -19.73 23.51
C LYS A 11 -42.05 -18.52 22.65
N GLY A 12 -43.05 -17.93 21.98
CA GLY A 12 -42.87 -16.72 21.17
C GLY A 12 -42.33 -17.00 19.76
N LEU A 13 -41.60 -16.04 19.18
CA LEU A 13 -41.12 -16.12 17.79
C LEU A 13 -40.21 -17.34 17.51
N ALA A 14 -39.56 -17.85 18.56
CA ALA A 14 -38.71 -19.04 18.49
C ALA A 14 -39.48 -20.34 18.14
N SER A 15 -40.79 -20.38 18.40
CA SER A 15 -41.68 -21.50 18.01
C SER A 15 -42.43 -21.27 16.69
N ALA A 16 -42.26 -20.10 16.06
CA ALA A 16 -42.90 -19.80 14.78
C ALA A 16 -42.24 -20.57 13.63
N THR A 17 -42.98 -20.75 12.52
CA THR A 17 -42.46 -21.35 11.30
C THR A 17 -41.27 -20.56 10.76
N GLU A 18 -40.34 -21.23 10.07
CA GLU A 18 -39.14 -20.57 9.53
C GLU A 18 -39.51 -19.38 8.63
N GLU A 19 -40.56 -19.55 7.82
CA GLU A 19 -41.09 -18.49 6.97
C GLU A 19 -41.53 -17.26 7.78
N THR A 20 -42.16 -17.45 8.93
CA THR A 20 -42.62 -16.37 9.80
C THR A 20 -41.45 -15.71 10.54
N ARG A 21 -40.43 -16.49 10.95
CA ARG A 21 -39.19 -15.95 11.52
C ARG A 21 -38.47 -15.06 10.50
N VAL A 22 -38.32 -15.53 9.27
CA VAL A 22 -37.69 -14.79 8.17
C VAL A 22 -38.49 -13.55 7.80
N ARG A 23 -39.83 -13.63 7.74
CA ARG A 23 -40.72 -12.49 7.46
C ARG A 23 -40.57 -11.39 8.50
N VAL A 24 -40.67 -11.74 9.79
CA VAL A 24 -40.54 -10.78 10.89
C VAL A 24 -39.11 -10.21 10.99
N ALA A 25 -38.08 -11.03 10.72
CA ALA A 25 -36.70 -10.55 10.65
C ALA A 25 -36.49 -9.57 9.49
N ARG A 26 -37.14 -9.80 8.33
CA ARG A 26 -37.11 -8.91 7.17
C ARG A 26 -37.92 -7.63 7.41
N GLU A 27 -39.09 -7.68 8.03
CA GLU A 27 -39.89 -6.50 8.37
C GLU A 27 -39.24 -5.65 9.47
N GLY A 28 -38.76 -6.27 10.55
CA GLY A 28 -37.91 -5.60 11.54
C GLY A 28 -36.58 -5.12 10.95
N GLY A 29 -36.20 -5.72 9.81
CA GLY A 29 -35.17 -5.36 8.85
C GLY A 29 -35.33 -3.98 8.19
N VAL A 30 -36.54 -3.74 7.70
CA VAL A 30 -36.88 -2.71 6.71
C VAL A 30 -37.68 -1.56 7.34
N ALA A 31 -38.02 -1.65 8.63
CA ALA A 31 -38.64 -0.56 9.38
C ALA A 31 -37.89 0.77 9.14
N PRO A 32 -38.57 1.89 8.86
CA PRO A 32 -37.89 3.14 8.56
C PRO A 32 -37.19 3.69 9.82
N HIS A 33 -35.87 3.75 9.81
CA HIS A 33 -35.07 4.42 10.82
C HIS A 33 -33.89 5.14 10.15
N ASN A 34 -33.63 6.40 10.54
CA ASN A 34 -32.60 7.24 9.90
C ASN A 34 -31.16 6.67 10.05
N ARG A 35 -30.94 5.80 11.05
CA ARG A 35 -29.68 5.07 11.28
C ARG A 35 -29.99 3.69 11.85
N ARG A 36 -29.35 2.63 11.34
CA ARG A 36 -29.46 1.25 11.84
C ARG A 36 -28.11 0.71 12.29
N GLY A 37 -28.13 -0.22 13.25
CA GLY A 37 -26.96 -1.01 13.62
C GLY A 37 -25.78 -0.13 14.04
N LEU A 38 -24.57 -0.44 13.55
CA LEU A 38 -23.36 0.30 13.92
C LEU A 38 -23.39 1.78 13.50
N ALA A 39 -24.16 2.14 12.48
CA ALA A 39 -24.31 3.54 12.05
C ALA A 39 -25.07 4.39 13.08
N ALA A 40 -25.95 3.77 13.88
CA ALA A 40 -26.67 4.43 14.98
C ALA A 40 -25.84 4.51 16.27
N ALA A 41 -24.77 3.72 16.38
CA ALA A 41 -23.92 3.69 17.56
C ALA A 41 -23.16 5.01 17.76
N ASN A 42 -22.81 5.30 19.02
CA ASN A 42 -21.96 6.42 19.37
C ASN A 42 -20.56 6.26 18.74
N THR A 43 -19.84 7.38 18.62
CA THR A 43 -18.52 7.44 17.98
C THR A 43 -17.53 6.47 18.61
N GLU A 44 -17.52 6.39 19.95
CA GLU A 44 -16.64 5.49 20.70
C GLU A 44 -16.88 4.02 20.36
N THR A 45 -18.14 3.58 20.29
CA THR A 45 -18.49 2.20 19.94
C THR A 45 -18.16 1.90 18.49
N ARG A 46 -18.35 2.87 17.58
CA ARG A 46 -17.96 2.72 16.18
C ARG A 46 -16.44 2.54 16.04
N LEU A 47 -15.66 3.34 16.75
CA LEU A 47 -14.20 3.23 16.78
C LEU A 47 -13.73 1.91 17.40
N ARG A 48 -14.35 1.50 18.51
CA ARG A 48 -14.04 0.24 19.19
C ARG A 48 -14.28 -0.97 18.28
N VAL A 49 -15.42 -1.01 17.59
CA VAL A 49 -15.77 -2.09 16.66
C VAL A 49 -14.87 -2.07 15.42
N ALA A 50 -14.56 -0.89 14.87
CA ALA A 50 -13.64 -0.77 13.75
C ALA A 50 -12.22 -1.26 14.13
N LYS A 51 -11.73 -0.86 15.30
CA LYS A 51 -10.44 -1.30 15.83
C LYS A 51 -10.42 -2.81 16.05
N ALA A 52 -11.41 -3.35 16.77
CA ALA A 52 -11.50 -4.79 17.02
C ALA A 52 -11.62 -5.61 15.72
N GLY A 53 -12.33 -5.09 14.71
CA GLY A 53 -12.43 -5.72 13.39
C GLY A 53 -11.11 -5.69 12.60
N GLY A 54 -10.31 -4.62 12.74
CA GLY A 54 -8.96 -4.55 12.18
C GLY A 54 -7.99 -5.48 12.90
N ASP A 55 -7.99 -5.47 14.23
CA ASP A 55 -7.13 -6.30 15.07
C ASP A 55 -7.43 -7.79 14.86
N ALA A 56 -8.71 -8.17 14.73
CA ALA A 56 -9.11 -9.55 14.44
C ALA A 56 -8.55 -10.07 13.10
N ARG A 57 -8.41 -9.20 12.09
CA ARG A 57 -7.82 -9.57 10.79
C ARG A 57 -6.29 -9.60 10.82
N SER A 58 -5.65 -8.93 11.77
CA SER A 58 -4.18 -8.86 11.87
C SER A 58 -3.54 -10.21 12.20
N HIS A 59 -4.29 -11.13 12.81
CA HIS A 59 -3.80 -12.47 13.17
C HIS A 59 -3.74 -13.43 11.98
N ASP A 60 -4.44 -13.18 10.87
CA ASP A 60 -4.41 -14.00 9.66
C ASP A 60 -3.58 -13.32 8.55
N SER A 61 -2.26 -13.25 8.75
CA SER A 61 -1.31 -12.61 7.83
C SER A 61 -1.40 -13.14 6.41
N ASP A 62 -1.65 -14.44 6.24
CA ASP A 62 -1.73 -15.09 4.93
C ASP A 62 -3.02 -14.71 4.20
N SER A 63 -4.14 -14.63 4.92
CA SER A 63 -5.42 -14.16 4.36
C SER A 63 -5.34 -12.70 3.91
N LEU A 64 -4.64 -11.86 4.67
CA LEU A 64 -4.41 -10.45 4.33
C LEU A 64 -3.52 -10.31 3.09
N ARG A 65 -2.46 -11.11 3.00
CA ARG A 65 -1.59 -11.14 1.83
C ARG A 65 -2.34 -11.56 0.58
N ASP A 66 -3.15 -12.61 0.67
CA ASP A 66 -3.98 -13.07 -0.45
C ASP A 66 -5.06 -12.07 -0.84
N ALA A 67 -5.70 -11.41 0.13
CA ALA A 67 -6.66 -10.35 -0.14
C ALA A 67 -5.99 -9.14 -0.83
N GLY A 68 -4.80 -8.74 -0.37
CA GLY A 68 -4.02 -7.67 -0.98
C GLY A 68 -3.58 -8.02 -2.41
N ARG A 69 -3.12 -9.26 -2.62
CA ARG A 69 -2.76 -9.77 -3.96
C ARG A 69 -3.95 -9.77 -4.90
N LYS A 70 -5.09 -10.35 -4.49
CA LYS A 70 -6.32 -10.35 -5.29
C LYS A 70 -6.81 -8.93 -5.61
N GLY A 71 -6.71 -8.01 -4.65
CA GLY A 71 -7.03 -6.61 -4.87
C GLY A 71 -6.13 -5.97 -5.94
N GLY A 72 -4.81 -6.18 -5.80
CA GLY A 72 -3.83 -5.69 -6.78
C GLY A 72 -4.01 -6.29 -8.17
N GLU A 73 -4.28 -7.59 -8.27
CA GLU A 73 -4.59 -8.30 -9.52
C GLU A 73 -5.87 -7.76 -10.16
N SER A 74 -6.90 -7.47 -9.37
CA SER A 74 -8.17 -6.91 -9.86
C SER A 74 -7.96 -5.51 -10.44
N VAL A 75 -7.23 -4.65 -9.72
CA VAL A 75 -6.88 -3.29 -10.20
C VAL A 75 -5.99 -3.36 -11.45
N LYS A 76 -5.06 -4.32 -11.50
CA LYS A 76 -4.21 -4.54 -12.68
C LYS A 76 -5.03 -5.01 -13.89
N ALA A 77 -6.04 -5.85 -13.67
CA ALA A 77 -6.93 -6.30 -14.75
C ALA A 77 -7.79 -5.15 -15.29
N GLU A 78 -8.21 -4.22 -14.44
CA GLU A 78 -9.06 -3.08 -14.81
C GLU A 78 -8.27 -1.94 -15.48
N TYR A 79 -7.12 -1.54 -14.91
CA TYR A 79 -6.37 -0.35 -15.35
C TYR A 79 -5.05 -0.66 -16.06
N GLY A 80 -4.62 -1.92 -16.07
CA GLY A 80 -3.38 -2.34 -16.73
C GLY A 80 -2.10 -1.97 -15.96
N VAL A 81 -0.96 -2.22 -16.61
CA VAL A 81 0.38 -1.98 -16.02
C VAL A 81 0.74 -0.49 -16.01
N GLU A 82 0.29 0.28 -16.99
CA GLU A 82 0.53 1.71 -17.13
C GLU A 82 0.01 2.52 -15.93
N PHE A 83 -1.09 2.07 -15.32
CA PHE A 83 -1.61 2.65 -14.09
C PHE A 83 -0.60 2.57 -12.93
N TYR A 84 0.01 1.39 -12.74
CA TYR A 84 1.03 1.19 -11.70
C TYR A 84 2.31 1.97 -11.98
N GLN A 85 2.71 2.10 -13.24
CA GLN A 85 3.84 2.93 -13.63
C GLN A 85 3.58 4.40 -13.29
N THR A 86 2.41 4.92 -13.68
CA THR A 86 2.03 6.32 -13.46
C THR A 86 1.94 6.67 -11.98
N ILE A 87 1.30 5.83 -11.15
CA ILE A 87 1.20 6.08 -9.71
C ILE A 87 2.56 5.92 -9.01
N GLY A 88 3.39 5.00 -9.49
CA GLY A 88 4.75 4.81 -8.98
C GLY A 88 5.65 6.01 -9.26
N GLU A 89 5.60 6.53 -10.49
CA GLU A 89 6.31 7.73 -10.91
C GLU A 89 5.88 8.95 -10.08
N LYS A 90 4.56 9.21 -9.99
CA LYS A 90 4.02 10.30 -9.17
C LYS A 90 4.41 10.19 -7.70
N GLY A 91 4.40 8.97 -7.16
CA GLY A 91 4.84 8.70 -5.79
C GLY A 91 6.33 8.98 -5.60
N GLY A 92 7.16 8.55 -6.54
CA GLY A 92 8.60 8.81 -6.55
C GLY A 92 8.93 10.30 -6.67
N GLU A 93 8.33 11.01 -7.61
CA GLU A 93 8.50 12.45 -7.78
C GLU A 93 8.09 13.21 -6.51
N SER A 94 6.97 12.85 -5.90
CA SER A 94 6.49 13.48 -4.66
C SER A 94 7.48 13.29 -3.51
N VAL A 95 8.11 12.13 -3.41
CA VAL A 95 9.12 11.84 -2.38
C VAL A 95 10.42 12.57 -2.68
N LYS A 96 10.87 12.58 -3.94
CA LYS A 96 12.04 13.33 -4.41
C LYS A 96 11.91 14.83 -4.14
N GLN A 97 10.74 15.41 -4.40
CA GLN A 97 10.49 16.83 -4.10
C GLN A 97 10.53 17.14 -2.60
N LYS A 98 10.05 16.22 -1.74
CA LYS A 98 9.98 16.44 -0.29
C LYS A 98 11.31 16.25 0.42
N TYR A 99 12.09 15.24 0.03
CA TYR A 99 13.27 14.80 0.76
C TYR A 99 14.57 14.90 -0.03
N GLY A 100 14.50 15.26 -1.32
CA GLY A 100 15.67 15.39 -2.18
C GLY A 100 16.34 14.06 -2.50
N VAL A 101 17.53 14.16 -3.09
CA VAL A 101 18.31 13.02 -3.58
C VAL A 101 18.98 12.24 -2.44
N ASP A 102 19.30 12.91 -1.34
CA ASP A 102 19.98 12.30 -0.19
C ASP A 102 19.11 11.24 0.51
N PHE A 103 17.79 11.40 0.45
CA PHE A 103 16.86 10.37 0.90
C PHE A 103 17.00 9.05 0.13
N TYR A 104 17.14 9.12 -1.20
CA TYR A 104 17.33 7.93 -2.03
C TYR A 104 18.69 7.26 -1.78
N ARG A 105 19.72 8.06 -1.48
CA ARG A 105 21.03 7.57 -1.07
C ARG A 105 20.93 6.80 0.24
N GLU A 106 20.30 7.38 1.24
CA GLU A 106 20.15 6.78 2.57
C GLU A 106 19.34 5.48 2.55
N ILE A 107 18.19 5.45 1.85
CA ILE A 107 17.39 4.22 1.74
C ILE A 107 18.12 3.14 0.91
N GLY A 108 18.89 3.55 -0.09
CA GLY A 108 19.71 2.65 -0.90
C GLY A 108 20.84 2.03 -0.08
N GLU A 109 21.53 2.83 0.73
CA GLU A 109 22.56 2.35 1.66
C GLU A 109 21.99 1.42 2.73
N LYS A 110 20.84 1.77 3.33
CA LYS A 110 20.14 0.90 4.29
C LYS A 110 19.72 -0.43 3.67
N GLY A 111 19.10 -0.40 2.49
CA GLY A 111 18.70 -1.61 1.77
C GLY A 111 19.90 -2.47 1.36
N GLY A 112 20.95 -1.83 0.85
CA GLY A 112 22.20 -2.50 0.49
C GLY A 112 22.92 -3.09 1.70
N GLY A 113 22.89 -2.41 2.85
CA GLY A 113 23.44 -2.90 4.11
C GLY A 113 22.79 -4.22 4.54
N VAL A 114 21.46 -4.29 4.53
CA VAL A 114 20.70 -5.51 4.89
C VAL A 114 21.03 -6.68 3.95
N VAL A 115 21.11 -6.42 2.64
CA VAL A 115 21.46 -7.45 1.66
C VAL A 115 22.90 -7.91 1.82
N LYS A 116 23.83 -6.98 2.07
CA LYS A 116 25.25 -7.28 2.33
C LYS A 116 25.43 -8.10 3.60
N GLU A 117 24.69 -7.80 4.66
CA GLU A 117 24.71 -8.58 5.90
C GLU A 117 24.18 -10.01 5.66
N LYS A 118 23.08 -10.14 4.91
CA LYS A 118 22.43 -11.44 4.68
C LYS A 118 23.18 -12.36 3.71
N TYR A 119 23.79 -11.81 2.66
CA TYR A 119 24.37 -12.59 1.56
C TYR A 119 25.88 -12.38 1.34
N GLY A 120 26.46 -11.37 2.00
CA GLY A 120 27.89 -11.09 1.94
C GLY A 120 28.42 -10.54 0.61
N PRO A 121 29.73 -10.33 0.50
CA PRO A 121 30.38 -9.71 -0.68
C PRO A 121 30.29 -10.54 -1.97
N LYS A 122 30.14 -11.86 -1.86
CA LYS A 122 30.04 -12.76 -3.02
C LYS A 122 28.79 -12.49 -3.85
N PHE A 123 27.67 -12.16 -3.19
CA PHE A 123 26.42 -11.82 -3.85
C PHE A 123 26.54 -10.60 -4.76
N TYR A 124 27.19 -9.53 -4.28
CA TYR A 124 27.43 -8.31 -5.07
C TYR A 124 28.36 -8.56 -6.26
N SER A 125 29.37 -9.41 -6.08
CA SER A 125 30.25 -9.84 -7.17
C SER A 125 29.48 -10.60 -8.25
N GLU A 126 28.54 -11.46 -7.86
CA GLU A 126 27.76 -12.29 -8.79
C GLU A 126 26.73 -11.46 -9.57
N ILE A 127 25.96 -10.59 -8.90
CA ILE A 127 25.02 -9.70 -9.59
C ILE A 127 25.75 -8.70 -10.49
N GLY A 128 26.93 -8.22 -10.08
CA GLY A 128 27.76 -7.32 -10.88
C GLY A 128 28.28 -7.99 -12.16
N LYS A 129 28.77 -9.23 -12.04
CA LYS A 129 29.18 -10.04 -13.21
C LYS A 129 28.02 -10.29 -14.16
N ARG A 130 26.87 -10.72 -13.64
CA ARG A 130 25.66 -10.95 -14.44
C ARG A 130 25.17 -9.67 -15.13
N GLY A 131 25.20 -8.54 -14.44
CA GLY A 131 24.86 -7.23 -15.02
C GLY A 131 25.82 -6.83 -16.16
N GLY A 132 27.12 -7.01 -15.94
CA GLY A 132 28.14 -6.74 -16.97
C GLY A 132 28.01 -7.66 -18.19
N GLU A 133 27.65 -8.92 -18.00
CA GLU A 133 27.39 -9.87 -19.09
C GLU A 133 26.21 -9.43 -19.97
N ILE A 134 25.10 -9.00 -19.36
CA ILE A 134 23.91 -8.50 -20.07
C ILE A 134 24.24 -7.26 -20.93
N VAL A 135 25.08 -6.36 -20.40
CA VAL A 135 25.55 -5.17 -21.14
C VAL A 135 26.47 -5.59 -22.29
N ARG A 136 27.41 -6.52 -22.04
CA ARG A 136 28.35 -7.03 -23.04
C ARG A 136 27.66 -7.76 -24.19
N GLU A 137 26.56 -8.46 -23.91
CA GLU A 137 25.76 -9.17 -24.91
C GLU A 137 24.78 -8.26 -25.67
N GLY A 138 24.83 -6.94 -25.44
CA GLY A 138 23.95 -5.98 -26.09
C GLY A 138 22.49 -6.05 -25.64
N ARG A 139 22.14 -6.98 -24.75
CA ARG A 139 20.79 -7.20 -24.21
C ARG A 139 20.36 -6.11 -23.21
N GLY A 140 21.32 -5.39 -22.63
CA GLY A 140 21.08 -4.35 -21.61
C GLY A 140 21.03 -2.91 -22.11
N ILE A 141 21.33 -2.63 -23.38
CA ILE A 141 21.58 -1.26 -23.86
C ILE A 141 20.29 -0.43 -24.01
N ALA A 142 19.11 -1.06 -24.07
CA ALA A 142 17.88 -0.36 -24.40
C ALA A 142 17.38 0.68 -23.36
N ASN A 143 17.83 0.65 -22.09
CA ASN A 143 17.13 1.41 -21.03
C ASN A 143 17.98 2.22 -20.02
N TYR A 144 19.31 2.07 -19.93
CA TYR A 144 20.07 2.64 -18.78
C TYR A 144 21.11 3.73 -19.08
N SER A 145 21.27 4.23 -20.31
CA SER A 145 22.36 5.18 -20.60
C SER A 145 21.98 6.65 -20.77
N THR A 146 20.70 7.03 -20.77
CA THR A 146 20.30 8.43 -21.06
C THR A 146 19.59 9.17 -19.94
N LYS A 147 18.87 8.48 -19.05
CA LYS A 147 17.99 9.15 -18.07
C LYS A 147 18.65 9.43 -16.70
N GLY A 148 19.53 8.55 -16.21
CA GLY A 148 20.10 8.68 -14.86
C GLY A 148 21.28 9.63 -14.71
N ARG A 149 21.89 10.10 -15.81
CA ARG A 149 23.09 10.96 -15.79
C ARG A 149 22.82 12.42 -16.14
N LYS A 150 21.70 12.73 -16.82
CA LYS A 150 21.38 14.11 -17.22
C LYS A 150 20.78 14.95 -16.10
N ASP A 151 20.03 14.33 -15.18
CA ASP A 151 19.39 15.06 -14.08
C ASP A 151 20.36 15.47 -12.94
N PHE A 152 21.66 15.15 -13.05
CA PHE A 152 22.67 15.44 -12.03
C PHE A 152 23.64 16.56 -12.42
N GLU A 153 23.65 17.02 -13.68
CA GLU A 153 24.57 18.05 -14.16
C GLU A 153 23.91 19.42 -14.42
N ASP A 154 22.58 19.54 -14.32
CA ASP A 154 21.86 20.77 -14.69
C ASP A 154 21.44 21.68 -13.50
N GLU A 155 21.74 21.35 -12.24
CA GLU A 155 21.41 22.23 -11.09
C GLU A 155 22.60 23.01 -10.47
N GLU A 156 23.81 22.88 -11.02
CA GLU A 156 25.00 23.62 -10.54
C GLU A 156 25.51 24.69 -11.52
N LYS A 157 24.69 25.14 -12.47
CA LYS A 157 25.05 26.26 -13.37
C LYS A 157 24.25 27.55 -13.17
N ASP A 158 23.18 27.54 -12.39
CA ASP A 158 22.32 28.73 -12.19
C ASP A 158 22.66 29.58 -10.95
N LYS A 159 23.76 29.28 -10.23
CA LYS A 159 24.17 30.05 -9.04
C LYS A 159 25.45 30.89 -9.19
N VAL A 160 26.08 30.93 -10.37
CA VAL A 160 27.34 31.67 -10.57
C VAL A 160 27.17 32.99 -11.35
N ASN A 161 25.99 33.28 -11.92
CA ASN A 161 25.82 34.48 -12.74
C ASN A 161 24.75 35.45 -12.22
N ASN A 162 24.84 35.84 -10.95
CA ASN A 162 24.11 36.99 -10.40
C ASN A 162 24.94 37.68 -9.31
N ASN A 163 26.18 38.06 -9.61
CA ASN A 163 26.94 38.92 -8.70
C ASN A 163 27.83 39.98 -9.35
N ASP A 164 27.56 40.34 -10.61
CA ASP A 164 28.35 41.36 -11.34
C ASP A 164 27.52 42.55 -11.83
N LEU A 165 26.45 42.91 -11.12
CA LEU A 165 25.61 44.09 -11.42
C LEU A 165 25.15 44.80 -10.12
N SER A 166 26.06 45.21 -9.24
CA SER A 166 25.76 46.25 -8.22
C SER A 166 26.98 46.96 -7.62
N SER A 167 27.94 47.42 -8.41
CA SER A 167 28.80 48.54 -7.97
C SER A 167 29.38 49.32 -9.15
N SER A 168 28.52 50.11 -9.81
CA SER A 168 28.97 51.21 -10.67
C SER A 168 27.97 52.35 -10.60
N SER A 169 28.09 53.13 -9.54
CA SER A 169 27.68 54.53 -9.38
C SER A 169 28.35 54.98 -8.07
N GLU A 170 29.12 56.06 -7.95
CA GLU A 170 28.99 57.39 -8.53
C GLU A 170 30.37 58.09 -8.58
N ALA A 171 30.41 59.18 -9.36
CA ALA A 171 31.45 60.18 -9.40
C ALA A 171 31.52 61.04 -8.12
#